data_AF-A0A3S2D4T1-F1
#
_entry.id   AF-A0A3S2D4T1-F1
#
_cell.length_a   1.000
_cell.length_b   1.000
_cell.length_c   1.000
_cell.angle_alpha   90.00
_cell.angle_beta   90.00
_cell.angle_gamma   90.00
#
_symmetry.space_group_name_H-M   'P 1'
#
loop_
_entity.id
_entity.type
_entity.pdbx_description
1 polymer ?
#
loop_
_entity_poly.entity_id
_entity_poly.type
_entity_poly.pdbx_seq_one_letter_code
_entity_poly.pdbx_strand_id
1 'polypeptide(L)' 'DAIESAAAPLGATSVRVTSAGFVHQLSRATISAPIEVSIDYARQGSVETRQAAIQCELDATGSVIGLT' A
#
# COMPACT_ATOMS: atom_id res chain seq x y z
N ASP A 1 -5.17 7.50 4.47
CA ASP A 1 -4.62 7.93 5.78
C ASP A 1 -3.11 7.77 6.00
N ALA A 2 -2.49 6.60 6.21
CA ALA A 2 -1.04 6.57 6.50
C ALA A 2 -0.12 6.84 5.28
N ILE A 3 -0.41 6.16 4.16
CA ILE A 3 0.36 6.32 2.91
C ILE A 3 0.17 7.73 2.34
N GLU A 4 -1.06 8.25 2.37
CA GLU A 4 -1.37 9.62 1.95
C GLU A 4 -0.60 10.65 2.76
N SER A 5 -0.55 10.52 4.10
CA SER A 5 0.21 11.42 4.96
C SER A 5 1.71 11.41 4.64
N ALA A 6 2.29 10.23 4.40
CA ALA A 6 3.69 10.10 4.02
C ALA A 6 3.98 10.62 2.60
N ALA A 7 3.03 10.49 1.67
CA ALA A 7 3.20 10.86 0.27
C ALA A 7 2.85 12.34 -0.02
N ALA A 8 2.00 12.97 0.78
CA ALA A 8 1.61 14.37 0.67
C ALA A 8 2.81 15.34 0.60
N PRO A 9 3.82 15.29 1.49
CA PRO A 9 4.98 16.19 1.42
C PRO A 9 5.84 15.97 0.16
N LEU A 10 5.66 14.84 -0.54
CA LEU A 10 6.34 14.52 -1.79
C LEU A 10 5.54 14.97 -3.03
N GLY A 11 4.41 15.65 -2.84
CA GLY A 11 3.57 16.16 -3.93
C GLY A 11 2.54 15.15 -4.46
N ALA A 12 2.16 14.16 -3.66
CA ALA A 12 1.09 13.24 -4.02
C ALA A 12 -0.27 13.95 -4.10
N THR A 13 -1.04 13.60 -5.11
CA THR A 13 -2.37 14.16 -5.42
C THR A 13 -3.47 13.12 -5.31
N SER A 14 -3.14 11.85 -5.53
CA SER A 14 -4.04 10.72 -5.31
C SER A 14 -3.24 9.52 -4.84
N VAL A 15 -3.80 8.78 -3.87
CA VAL A 15 -3.30 7.48 -3.46
C VAL A 15 -4.44 6.49 -3.63
N ARG A 16 -4.16 5.39 -4.32
CA ARG A 16 -5.08 4.26 -4.49
C ARG A 16 -4.41 3.01 -3.95
N VAL A 17 -5.15 2.25 -3.16
CA VAL A 17 -4.71 0.95 -2.64
C VAL A 17 -5.73 -0.08 -3.11
N THR A 18 -5.24 -1.15 -3.72
CA THR A 18 -6.07 -2.25 -4.19
C THR A 18 -5.47 -3.58 -3.75
N SER A 19 -6.30 -4.62 -3.65
CA SER A 19 -5.79 -5.97 -3.43
C SER A 19 -5.04 -6.44 -4.68
N ALA A 20 -3.81 -6.94 -4.50
CA ALA A 20 -2.97 -7.44 -5.58
C ALA A 20 -2.98 -8.97 -5.71
N GLY A 21 -3.87 -9.65 -4.99
CA GLY A 21 -3.94 -11.11 -5.00
C GLY A 21 -4.70 -11.68 -3.81
N PHE A 22 -4.60 -13.00 -3.67
CA PHE A 22 -5.27 -13.71 -2.59
C PHE A 22 -4.60 -13.46 -1.25
N VAL A 23 -5.42 -13.40 -0.20
CA VAL A 23 -4.95 -13.40 1.18
C VAL A 23 -4.52 -14.82 1.55
N HIS A 24 -3.31 -14.96 2.07
CA HIS A 24 -2.71 -16.24 2.44
C HIS A 24 -2.43 -16.28 3.94
N GLN A 25 -2.95 -17.29 4.63
CA GLN A 25 -2.57 -17.52 6.02
C GLN A 25 -1.19 -18.18 6.09
N LEU A 26 -0.20 -17.49 6.66
CA LEU A 26 1.16 -18.02 6.83
C LEU A 26 1.28 -18.84 8.11
N SER A 27 0.59 -18.41 9.17
CA SER A 27 0.57 -19.08 10.46
C SER A 27 -0.75 -18.82 11.20
N ARG A 28 -0.93 -19.39 12.40
CA ARG A 28 -2.10 -19.07 13.24
C ARG A 28 -2.20 -17.59 13.61
N ALA A 29 -1.07 -16.88 13.65
CA ALA A 29 -0.99 -15.50 14.08
C ALA A 29 -0.68 -14.52 12.95
N THR A 30 -0.35 -15.01 11.74
CA THR A 30 0.18 -14.20 10.65
C THR A 30 -0.58 -14.48 9.35
N ILE A 31 -1.07 -13.42 8.74
CA ILE A 31 -1.77 -13.41 7.46
C ILE A 31 -0.97 -12.54 6.50
N SER A 32 -0.85 -12.98 5.26
CA SER A 32 -0.21 -12.22 4.20
C SER A 32 -1.26 -11.75 3.20
N ALA A 33 -1.32 -10.45 2.95
CA ALA A 33 -2.27 -9.80 2.09
C ALA A 33 -1.52 -8.93 1.07
N PRO A 34 -1.25 -9.43 -0.15
CA PRO A 34 -0.60 -8.62 -1.17
C PRO A 34 -1.52 -7.46 -1.59
N ILE A 35 -0.96 -6.25 -1.62
CA ILE A 35 -1.64 -5.04 -2.06
C ILE A 35 -0.84 -4.36 -3.17
N GLU A 36 -1.52 -3.62 -4.03
CA GLU A 36 -0.91 -2.71 -4.97
C GLU A 36 -1.24 -1.28 -4.56
N VAL A 37 -0.19 -0.47 -4.43
CA VAL A 37 -0.29 0.95 -4.14
C VAL A 37 0.05 1.73 -5.40
N SER A 38 -0.87 2.60 -5.81
CA SER A 38 -0.69 3.53 -6.92
C SER A 38 -0.76 4.96 -6.38
N ILE A 39 0.29 5.75 -6.60
CA ILE A 39 0.38 7.14 -6.16
C ILE A 39 0.58 8.04 -7.37
N ASP A 40 -0.30 9.03 -7.51
CA ASP A 40 -0.22 10.06 -8.54
C ASP A 40 0.46 11.30 -7.98
N TYR A 41 1.58 11.71 -8.55
CA TYR A 41 2.34 12.90 -8.15
C TYR A 41 2.15 14.04 -9.16
N ALA A 42 1.96 15.26 -8.66
CA ALA A 42 1.98 16.44 -9.51
C ALA A 42 3.42 16.79 -9.91
N ARG A 43 3.68 16.85 -11.22
CA ARG A 43 4.99 17.22 -11.79
C ARG A 43 4.80 18.26 -12.88
N GLN A 44 5.06 19.54 -12.58
CA GLN A 44 5.17 20.66 -13.55
C GLN A 44 4.29 20.52 -14.82
N GLY A 45 2.97 20.39 -14.64
CA GLY A 45 2.00 20.30 -15.74
C GLY A 45 1.62 18.89 -16.20
N SER A 46 2.18 17.84 -15.57
CA SER A 46 1.82 16.44 -15.77
C SER A 46 1.56 15.72 -14.44
N VAL A 47 0.99 14.53 -14.55
CA VAL A 47 0.79 13.60 -13.44
C VAL A 47 1.69 12.40 -13.67
N GLU A 48 2.54 12.09 -12.70
CA GLU A 48 3.38 10.89 -12.68
C GLU A 48 2.74 9.85 -11.75
N THR A 49 2.29 8.73 -12.31
CA THR A 49 1.78 7.61 -11.52
C THR A 49 2.91 6.64 -11.20
N ARG A 50 3.13 6.38 -9.91
CA ARG A 50 4.05 5.36 -9.42
C ARG A 50 3.28 4.22 -8.77
N GLN A 51 3.64 3.00 -9.13
CA GLN A 51 2.98 1.79 -8.65
C GLN A 51 3.99 0.86 -8.00
N ALA A 52 3.58 0.21 -6.91
CA ALA A 52 4.36 -0.81 -6.23
C ALA A 52 3.43 -1.88 -5.66
N ALA A 53 3.79 -3.16 -5.89
CA ALA A 53 3.24 -4.27 -5.14
C ALA A 53 3.94 -4.37 -3.79
N ILE A 54 3.16 -4.55 -2.72
CA ILE A 54 3.65 -4.65 -1.34
C ILE A 54 3.04 -5.90 -0.72
N GLN A 55 3.86 -6.72 -0.10
CA GLN A 55 3.40 -7.80 0.75
C GLN A 55 3.03 -7.21 2.12
N CYS A 56 1.74 -7.18 2.46
CA CYS A 56 1.31 -6.75 3.78
C CYS A 56 1.19 -7.95 4.72
N GLU A 57 1.89 -7.92 5.84
CA GLU A 57 1.74 -8.90 6.91
C GLU A 57 0.81 -8.36 7.98
N LEU A 58 -0.23 -9.12 8.28
CA LEU A 58 -1.25 -8.81 9.27
C LEU A 58 -1.18 -9.82 10.41
N ASP A 59 -1.49 -9.37 11.61
CA ASP A 59 -1.79 -10.29 12.70
C ASP A 59 -3.19 -10.93 12.56
N ALA A 60 -3.54 -11.83 13.48
CA ALA A 60 -4.84 -12.50 13.49
C ALA A 60 -6.04 -11.54 13.70
N THR A 61 -5.82 -10.30 14.14
CA THR A 61 -6.86 -9.27 14.27
C THR A 61 -7.03 -8.43 13.01
N GLY A 62 -6.15 -8.60 12.02
CA GLY A 62 -6.10 -7.80 10.80
C GLY A 62 -5.24 -6.54 10.92
N SER A 63 -4.46 -6.39 12.00
CA SER A 63 -3.57 -5.25 12.19
C SER A 63 -2.26 -5.47 11.43
N VAL A 64 -1.74 -4.43 10.77
CA VAL A 64 -0.47 -4.50 10.04
C VAL A 64 0.69 -4.66 11.00
N ILE A 65 1.48 -5.71 10.82
CA ILE A 65 2.69 -6.02 11.60
C ILE A 65 3.98 -6.01 10.76
N GLY A 66 3.87 -6.01 9.43
CA GLY A 66 5.00 -5.98 8.53
C GLY A 66 4.62 -5.56 7.11
N LEU A 67 5.60 -4.99 6.38
CA LEU A 67 5.50 -4.66 4.96
C LEU A 67 6.81 -5.10 4.29
N THR A 68 6.73 -5.76 3.14
CA THR A 68 7.89 -6.20 2.35
C THR A 68 7.69 -5.92 0.87
#